data_AF-A0A7X0DNG5-F1
#
_entry.id   AF-A0A7X0DNG5-F1
#
_cell.length_a   1.000
_cell.length_b   1.000
_cell.length_c   1.000
_cell.angle_alpha   90.00
_cell.angle_beta   90.00
_cell.angle_gamma   90.00
#
_symmetry.space_group_name_H-M   'P 1'
#
loop_
_entity.id
_entity.type
_entity.pdbx_description
1 polymer ?
#
loop_
_entity_poly.entity_id
_entity_poly.type
_entity_poly.pdbx_seq_one_letter_code
_entity_poly.pdbx_strand_id
1 'polypeptide(L)'
;MTQTHIALIAPAGVPANQTPVLAGPEAEMPPRRKTLSVLIGQLRRMADGFGIRVEDWAVLTRLYREGLDDVPPDLLPLMLKRVLVQWTNGFRLPLPAELRALIAPELAAHTAALLQQRRAEQQARRTAGAGSGSGLSARAGGGRFRPETRAEIAARHKARAEAMGWAG
;
A
#
# COMPACT_ATOMS: atom_id res chain seq x y z
N MET A 1 -10.49 -33.05 67.49
CA MET A 1 -9.95 -31.78 66.96
C MET A 1 -8.72 -32.12 66.15
N THR A 2 -8.80 -32.07 64.82
CA THR A 2 -7.68 -32.40 63.93
C THR A 2 -7.67 -31.43 62.76
N GLN A 3 -6.67 -30.56 62.78
CA GLN A 3 -6.37 -29.50 61.84
C GLN A 3 -5.67 -30.11 60.62
N THR A 4 -6.23 -29.95 59.42
CA THR A 4 -5.61 -30.41 58.17
C THR A 4 -5.09 -29.20 57.41
N HIS A 5 -3.76 -29.11 57.27
CA HIS A 5 -3.07 -28.14 56.45
C HIS A 5 -3.27 -28.47 54.96
N ILE A 6 -3.73 -27.50 54.16
CA ILE A 6 -3.76 -27.59 52.70
C ILE A 6 -2.50 -26.92 52.17
N ALA A 7 -1.57 -27.72 51.63
CA ALA A 7 -0.42 -27.25 50.89
C ALA A 7 -0.80 -27.05 49.41
N LEU A 8 -0.50 -25.85 48.91
CA LEU A 8 -0.57 -25.44 47.51
C LEU A 8 0.39 -26.31 46.68
N ILE A 9 -0.11 -26.95 45.61
CA ILE A 9 0.72 -27.61 44.59
C ILE A 9 0.44 -26.94 43.24
N ALA A 10 1.46 -26.28 42.69
CA ALA A 10 1.48 -25.80 41.31
C ALA A 10 1.78 -26.96 40.35
N PRO A 11 1.08 -27.11 39.21
CA PRO A 11 1.47 -28.10 38.21
C PRO A 11 2.61 -27.56 37.33
N ALA A 12 3.74 -28.26 37.42
CA ALA A 12 4.88 -28.15 36.53
C ALA A 12 4.61 -28.81 35.17
N GLY A 13 5.18 -28.23 34.11
CA GLY A 13 5.69 -28.97 32.96
C GLY A 13 4.69 -29.39 31.88
N VAL A 14 4.45 -28.50 30.90
CA VAL A 14 3.91 -28.87 29.58
C VAL A 14 5.07 -29.33 28.69
N PRO A 15 5.10 -30.58 28.18
CA PRO A 15 6.15 -30.99 27.25
C PRO A 15 5.90 -30.42 25.84
N ALA A 16 6.91 -29.76 25.32
CA ALA A 16 7.02 -29.31 23.94
C ALA A 16 7.29 -30.51 23.02
N ASN A 17 6.28 -31.00 22.29
CA ASN A 17 6.51 -31.64 20.99
C ASN A 17 5.19 -31.78 20.20
N GLN A 18 4.77 -30.71 19.53
CA GLN A 18 3.85 -30.82 18.40
C GLN A 18 4.57 -30.24 17.19
N THR A 19 5.19 -31.12 16.42
CA THR A 19 5.67 -30.84 15.07
C THR A 19 4.46 -30.55 14.21
N PRO A 20 4.23 -29.32 13.71
CA PRO A 20 3.19 -29.12 12.73
C PRO A 20 3.64 -29.78 11.43
N VAL A 21 2.80 -30.72 11.00
CA VAL A 21 2.80 -31.38 9.70
C VAL A 21 3.20 -30.39 8.60
N LEU A 22 4.21 -30.75 7.82
CA LEU A 22 4.55 -30.13 6.54
C LEU A 22 3.32 -30.24 5.62
N ALA A 23 2.46 -29.22 5.68
CA ALA A 23 1.52 -28.95 4.61
C ALA A 23 2.34 -28.68 3.35
N GLY A 24 2.02 -29.41 2.28
CA GLY A 24 2.67 -29.28 0.98
C GLY A 24 2.62 -27.86 0.42
N PRO A 25 3.18 -27.62 -0.77
CA PRO A 25 3.17 -26.32 -1.40
C PRO A 25 1.76 -25.97 -1.87
N GLU A 26 0.88 -25.61 -0.93
CA GLU A 26 -0.24 -24.74 -1.23
C GLU A 26 0.38 -23.49 -1.83
N ALA A 27 0.05 -23.23 -3.10
CA ALA A 27 0.42 -22.00 -3.77
C ALA A 27 0.04 -20.83 -2.85
N GLU A 28 1.06 -20.27 -2.19
CA GLU A 28 0.90 -19.34 -1.09
C GLU A 28 0.11 -18.15 -1.61
N MET A 29 -1.19 -18.11 -1.30
CA MET A 29 -2.05 -17.06 -1.83
C MET A 29 -1.46 -15.73 -1.38
N PRO A 30 -1.26 -14.76 -2.29
CA PRO A 30 -0.66 -13.49 -1.93
C PRO A 30 -1.43 -12.89 -0.74
N PRO A 31 -0.73 -12.38 0.29
CA PRO A 31 -1.29 -12.09 1.62
C PRO A 31 -2.57 -11.24 1.55
N ARG A 32 -2.64 -10.36 0.56
CA ARG A 32 -3.79 -9.52 0.24
C ARG A 32 -5.06 -10.29 -0.11
N ARG A 33 -4.97 -11.37 -0.89
CA ARG A 33 -6.13 -12.22 -1.24
C ARG A 33 -6.69 -12.92 -0.01
N LYS A 34 -5.82 -13.38 0.90
CA LYS A 34 -6.24 -14.00 2.16
C LYS A 34 -6.98 -12.99 3.04
N THR A 35 -6.42 -11.80 3.22
CA THR A 35 -7.05 -10.74 4.04
C THR A 35 -8.39 -10.27 3.47
N LEU A 36 -8.50 -10.11 2.15
CA LEU A 36 -9.77 -9.77 1.51
C LEU A 36 -10.80 -10.89 1.68
N SER A 37 -10.41 -12.15 1.54
CA SER A 37 -11.31 -13.29 1.72
C SER A 37 -11.85 -13.36 3.16
N VAL A 38 -11.00 -13.09 4.15
CA VAL A 38 -11.41 -12.96 5.56
C VAL A 38 -12.41 -11.81 5.75
N LEU A 39 -12.17 -10.67 5.10
CA LEU A 39 -13.07 -9.52 5.15
C LEU A 39 -14.45 -9.83 4.58
N ILE A 40 -14.52 -10.48 3.41
CA ILE A 40 -15.79 -10.88 2.80
C ILE A 40 -16.52 -11.90 3.68
N GLY A 41 -15.82 -12.87 4.26
CA GLY A 41 -16.42 -13.83 5.19
C GLY A 41 -16.95 -13.19 6.49
N GLN A 42 -16.30 -12.13 6.98
CA GLN A 42 -16.77 -11.33 8.12
C GLN A 42 -18.02 -10.53 7.75
N LEU A 43 -18.02 -9.85 6.59
CA LEU A 43 -19.19 -9.12 6.10
C LEU A 43 -20.40 -10.05 5.89
N ARG A 44 -20.17 -11.28 5.45
CA ARG A 44 -21.23 -12.29 5.33
C ARG A 44 -21.84 -12.65 6.67
N ARG A 45 -21.03 -12.96 7.67
CA ARG A 45 -21.50 -13.23 9.04
C ARG A 45 -22.24 -12.03 9.63
N MET A 46 -21.79 -10.82 9.33
CA MET A 46 -22.48 -9.60 9.74
C MET A 46 -23.85 -9.47 9.07
N ALA A 47 -23.94 -9.70 7.76
CA ALA A 47 -25.23 -9.70 7.05
C ALA A 47 -26.19 -10.73 7.63
N ASP A 48 -25.70 -11.95 7.89
CA ASP A 48 -26.50 -13.02 8.49
C ASP A 48 -26.98 -12.62 9.90
N GLY A 49 -26.10 -12.02 10.72
CA GLY A 49 -26.42 -11.57 12.08
C GLY A 49 -27.45 -10.44 12.13
N PHE A 50 -27.50 -9.58 11.11
CA PHE A 50 -28.48 -8.49 10.99
C PHE A 50 -29.70 -8.87 10.14
N GLY A 51 -29.77 -10.09 9.61
CA GLY A 51 -30.87 -10.52 8.73
C GLY A 51 -30.90 -9.80 7.37
N ILE A 52 -29.78 -9.24 6.93
CA ILE A 52 -29.65 -8.54 5.66
C ILE A 52 -29.66 -9.57 4.53
N ARG A 53 -30.69 -9.51 3.67
CA ARG A 53 -30.76 -10.36 2.48
C ARG A 53 -29.85 -9.81 1.40
N VAL A 54 -28.91 -10.65 0.98
CA VAL A 54 -28.02 -10.39 -0.15
C VAL A 54 -28.38 -11.36 -1.25
N GLU A 55 -28.83 -10.83 -2.39
CA GLU A 55 -29.27 -11.62 -3.55
C GLU A 55 -28.08 -12.29 -4.25
N ASP A 56 -26.96 -11.57 -4.43
CA ASP A 56 -25.77 -12.08 -5.10
C ASP A 56 -24.48 -11.73 -4.35
N TRP A 57 -23.95 -12.72 -3.65
CA TRP A 57 -22.68 -12.62 -2.93
C TRP A 57 -21.47 -12.54 -3.86
N ALA A 58 -21.53 -13.11 -5.06
CA ALA A 58 -20.42 -13.06 -6.00
C ALA A 58 -20.26 -11.63 -6.55
N VAL A 59 -21.37 -10.96 -6.87
CA VAL A 59 -21.38 -9.55 -7.28
C VAL A 59 -20.86 -8.65 -6.17
N LEU A 60 -21.34 -8.80 -4.93
CA LEU A 60 -20.81 -8.01 -3.81
C LEU A 60 -19.33 -8.26 -3.57
N THR A 61 -18.89 -9.53 -3.57
CA THR A 61 -17.47 -9.89 -3.43
C THR A 61 -16.61 -9.16 -4.47
N ARG A 62 -17.08 -9.11 -5.72
CA ARG A 62 -16.41 -8.38 -6.79
C ARG A 62 -16.38 -6.87 -6.53
N LEU A 63 -17.50 -6.26 -6.14
CA LEU A 63 -17.58 -4.84 -5.82
C LEU A 63 -16.66 -4.44 -4.66
N TYR A 64 -16.58 -5.24 -3.60
CA TYR A 64 -15.64 -4.99 -2.50
C TYR A 64 -14.20 -5.20 -2.93
N ARG A 65 -13.93 -6.20 -3.77
CA ARG A 65 -12.59 -6.42 -4.30
C ARG A 65 -12.11 -5.21 -5.11
N GLU A 66 -12.92 -4.76 -6.06
CA GLU A 66 -12.61 -3.59 -6.89
C GLU A 66 -12.54 -2.31 -6.04
N GLY A 67 -13.52 -2.14 -5.15
CA GLY A 67 -13.64 -0.98 -4.27
C GLY A 67 -12.60 -0.91 -3.15
N LEU A 68 -11.80 -1.95 -2.91
CA LEU A 68 -10.74 -1.98 -1.90
C LEU A 68 -9.38 -2.35 -2.53
N ASP A 69 -9.26 -2.29 -3.87
CA ASP A 69 -8.06 -2.78 -4.56
C ASP A 69 -6.81 -1.88 -4.39
N ASP A 70 -6.94 -0.70 -3.84
CA ASP A 70 -5.86 0.23 -3.52
C ASP A 70 -5.58 0.29 -2.01
N VAL A 71 -6.41 -0.36 -1.18
CA VAL A 71 -6.24 -0.36 0.27
C VAL A 71 -5.10 -1.30 0.64
N PRO A 72 -4.10 -0.82 1.41
CA PRO A 72 -3.03 -1.65 1.94
C PRO A 72 -3.59 -2.82 2.76
N PRO A 73 -3.05 -4.04 2.60
CA PRO A 73 -3.55 -5.22 3.32
C PRO A 73 -3.51 -5.05 4.84
N ASP A 74 -2.57 -4.25 5.35
CA ASP A 74 -2.40 -4.00 6.79
C ASP A 74 -3.53 -3.14 7.39
N LEU A 75 -4.24 -2.37 6.56
CA LEU A 75 -5.36 -1.52 7.00
C LEU A 75 -6.72 -2.24 6.96
N LEU A 76 -6.83 -3.35 6.23
CA LEU A 76 -8.08 -4.12 6.13
C LEU A 76 -8.58 -4.67 7.49
N PRO A 77 -7.72 -5.19 8.40
CA PRO A 77 -8.16 -5.61 9.73
C PRO A 77 -8.68 -4.45 10.59
N LEU A 78 -8.04 -3.28 10.51
CA LEU A 78 -8.48 -2.09 11.22
C LEU A 78 -9.86 -1.62 10.72
N MET A 79 -10.04 -1.63 9.40
CA MET A 79 -11.30 -1.30 8.75
C MET A 79 -12.43 -2.22 9.24
N LEU A 80 -12.20 -3.54 9.25
CA LEU A 80 -13.16 -4.52 9.80
C LEU A 80 -13.53 -4.23 11.25
N LYS A 81 -12.53 -3.97 12.10
CA LYS A 81 -12.77 -3.67 13.51
C LYS A 81 -13.66 -2.44 13.67
N ARG A 82 -13.42 -1.37 12.89
CA ARG A 82 -14.23 -0.15 12.96
C ARG A 82 -15.65 -0.35 12.46
N VAL A 83 -15.83 -1.11 11.39
CA VAL A 83 -17.17 -1.49 10.89
C VAL A 83 -17.97 -2.21 11.95
N LEU A 84 -17.40 -3.25 12.56
CA LEU A 84 -18.12 -4.04 13.56
C LEU A 84 -18.53 -3.22 14.80
N VAL A 85 -17.79 -2.15 15.11
CA VAL A 85 -18.05 -1.29 16.27
C VAL A 85 -19.00 -0.14 15.91
N GLN A 86 -18.86 0.46 14.73
CA GLN A 86 -19.51 1.72 14.37
C GLN A 86 -20.67 1.55 13.38
N TRP A 87 -20.83 0.38 12.78
CA TRP A 87 -21.90 0.16 11.80
C TRP A 87 -23.25 0.02 12.49
N THR A 88 -24.02 1.11 12.45
CA THR A 88 -25.35 1.20 13.06
C THR A 88 -26.49 0.92 12.08
N ASN A 89 -26.18 0.81 10.78
CA ASN A 89 -27.20 0.64 9.75
C ASN A 89 -27.49 -0.85 9.52
N GLY A 90 -28.36 -1.42 10.34
CA GLY A 90 -28.73 -2.84 10.32
C GLY A 90 -29.55 -3.31 9.11
N PHE A 91 -29.88 -2.41 8.17
CA PHE A 91 -30.71 -2.74 7.01
C PHE A 91 -29.90 -3.03 5.74
N ARG A 92 -28.60 -2.69 5.72
CA ARG A 92 -27.73 -2.95 4.57
C ARG A 92 -26.29 -3.15 4.98
N LEU A 93 -25.51 -3.76 4.09
CA LEU A 93 -24.07 -3.84 4.23
C LEU A 93 -23.39 -2.48 3.97
N PRO A 94 -22.26 -2.20 4.63
CA PRO A 94 -21.51 -0.96 4.42
C PRO A 94 -20.86 -0.94 3.04
N LEU A 95 -21.10 0.11 2.27
CA LEU A 95 -20.51 0.27 0.95
C LEU A 95 -18.97 0.39 1.04
N PRO A 96 -18.22 -0.03 0.00
CA PRO A 96 -16.75 0.09 0.01
C PRO A 96 -16.25 1.51 0.30
N ALA A 97 -16.96 2.54 -0.18
CA ALA A 97 -16.62 3.93 0.11
C ALA A 97 -16.83 4.31 1.59
N GLU A 98 -17.87 3.78 2.24
CA GLU A 98 -18.12 3.99 3.67
C GLU A 98 -17.01 3.31 4.50
N LEU A 99 -16.60 2.11 4.09
CA LEU A 99 -15.47 1.40 4.69
C LEU A 99 -14.16 2.21 4.62
N ARG A 100 -13.88 2.81 3.47
CA ARG A 100 -12.72 3.69 3.28
C ARG A 100 -12.78 4.92 4.17
N ALA A 101 -13.95 5.54 4.30
CA ALA A 101 -14.13 6.71 5.15
C ALA A 101 -13.73 6.43 6.61
N LEU A 102 -14.00 5.20 7.08
CA LEU A 102 -13.62 4.76 8.44
C LEU A 102 -12.11 4.67 8.66
N ILE A 103 -11.31 4.51 7.61
CA ILE A 103 -9.84 4.41 7.69
C ILE A 103 -9.13 5.54 6.94
N ALA A 104 -9.86 6.60 6.57
CA ALA A 104 -9.33 7.72 5.83
C ALA A 104 -8.05 8.34 6.46
N PRO A 105 -7.96 8.55 7.79
CA PRO A 105 -6.75 9.13 8.36
C PRO A 105 -5.54 8.20 8.27
N GLU A 106 -5.73 6.89 8.47
CA GLU A 106 -4.64 5.91 8.35
C GLU A 106 -4.21 5.71 6.91
N LEU A 107 -5.16 5.74 5.97
CA LEU A 107 -4.85 5.67 4.54
C LEU A 107 -4.06 6.91 4.10
N ALA A 108 -4.41 8.10 4.59
CA ALA A 108 -3.65 9.33 4.36
C ALA A 108 -2.23 9.26 4.98
N ALA A 109 -2.10 8.74 6.20
CA ALA A 109 -0.80 8.57 6.84
C ALA A 109 0.09 7.56 6.08
N HIS A 110 -0.48 6.43 5.66
CA HIS A 110 0.24 5.40 4.90
C HIS A 110 0.71 5.91 3.54
N THR A 111 -0.16 6.62 2.80
CA THR A 111 0.22 7.22 1.51
C THR A 111 1.27 8.31 1.67
N ALA A 112 1.19 9.14 2.72
CA ALA A 112 2.22 10.13 3.04
C ALA A 112 3.57 9.47 3.37
N ALA A 113 3.59 8.40 4.16
CA ALA A 113 4.80 7.65 4.50
C ALA A 113 5.47 7.06 3.26
N LEU A 114 4.70 6.43 2.36
CA LEU A 114 5.22 5.92 1.09
C LEU A 114 5.81 7.02 0.20
N LEU A 115 5.17 8.18 0.14
CA LEU A 115 5.68 9.32 -0.60
C LEU A 115 6.98 9.87 -0.01
N GLN A 116 7.09 9.93 1.33
CA GLN A 116 8.32 10.33 2.01
C GLN A 116 9.46 9.34 1.75
N GLN A 117 9.17 8.03 1.83
CA GLN A 117 10.17 7.00 1.54
C GLN A 117 10.68 7.11 0.10
N ARG A 118 9.79 7.28 -0.89
CA ARG A 118 10.21 7.49 -2.29
C ARG A 118 11.05 8.75 -2.47
N ARG A 119 10.73 9.84 -1.76
CA ARG A 119 11.54 11.07 -1.81
C ARG A 119 12.93 10.84 -1.21
N ALA A 120 13.01 10.16 -0.08
CA ALA A 120 14.28 9.82 0.56
C ALA A 120 15.15 8.94 -0.35
N GLU A 121 14.55 7.93 -0.99
CA GLU A 121 15.25 7.05 -1.95
C GLU A 121 15.74 7.82 -3.18
N GLN A 122 14.93 8.74 -3.73
CA GLN A 122 15.34 9.59 -4.85
C GLN A 122 16.49 10.52 -4.45
N GLN A 123 16.46 11.09 -3.25
CA GLN A 123 17.54 11.93 -2.73
C GLN A 123 18.82 11.12 -2.53
N ALA A 124 18.72 9.93 -1.92
CA ALA A 124 19.85 9.01 -1.75
C ALA A 124 20.46 8.59 -3.09
N ARG A 125 19.65 8.34 -4.13
CA ARG A 125 20.14 8.05 -5.48
C ARG A 125 20.85 9.25 -6.12
N ARG A 126 20.37 10.48 -5.88
CA ARG A 126 21.01 11.70 -6.38
C ARG A 126 22.33 11.98 -5.67
N THR A 127 22.43 11.76 -4.36
CA THR A 127 23.68 11.93 -3.60
C THR A 127 24.68 10.82 -3.89
N ALA A 128 24.23 9.58 -4.04
CA ALA A 128 25.09 8.45 -4.46
C ALA A 128 25.60 8.63 -5.92
N GLY A 129 24.75 9.13 -6.83
CA GLY A 129 25.15 9.47 -8.19
C GLY A 129 26.05 10.71 -8.29
N ALA A 130 25.98 11.63 -7.32
CA ALA A 130 26.86 12.79 -7.24
C ALA A 130 28.26 12.45 -6.68
N GLY A 131 28.43 11.29 -6.05
CA GLY A 131 29.73 10.81 -5.53
C GLY A 131 30.59 10.05 -6.55
N SER A 132 30.03 9.62 -7.70
CA SER A 132 30.75 8.89 -8.75
C SER A 132 31.15 9.82 -9.91
N GLY A 133 31.81 10.94 -9.57
CA GLY A 133 32.22 11.96 -10.53
C GLY A 133 33.47 12.76 -10.14
N SER A 134 34.26 12.28 -9.18
CA SER A 134 35.54 12.90 -8.82
C SER A 134 36.67 11.87 -8.92
N GLY A 135 37.02 11.52 -10.17
CA GLY A 135 38.11 10.58 -10.44
C GLY A 135 38.39 10.44 -11.93
N LEU A 136 39.12 11.41 -12.49
CA LEU A 136 39.87 11.35 -13.75
C LEU A 136 39.15 10.83 -15.01
N SER A 137 38.65 11.74 -15.84
CA SER A 137 39.02 11.86 -17.27
C SER A 137 38.10 12.87 -17.96
N ALA A 138 38.60 14.07 -18.24
CA ALA A 138 38.05 14.93 -19.30
C ALA A 138 39.14 15.89 -19.78
N ARG A 139 40.15 15.32 -20.43
CA ARG A 139 40.91 16.02 -21.46
C ARG A 139 39.93 16.29 -22.61
N ALA A 140 39.71 17.57 -22.90
CA ALA A 140 38.97 18.15 -24.03
C ALA A 140 37.43 17.98 -24.04
N GLY A 141 36.72 19.12 -24.11
CA GLY A 141 35.29 19.16 -24.47
C GLY A 141 34.38 19.94 -23.51
N GLY A 142 34.79 21.11 -23.02
CA GLY A 142 33.93 21.99 -22.24
C GLY A 142 32.81 22.63 -23.08
N GLY A 143 31.69 21.93 -23.26
CA GLY A 143 30.45 22.49 -23.79
C GLY A 143 29.41 22.65 -22.68
N ARG A 144 29.52 23.71 -21.86
CA ARG A 144 28.43 24.07 -20.94
C ARG A 144 27.21 24.41 -21.80
N PHE A 145 26.07 23.77 -21.52
CA PHE A 145 24.77 24.18 -22.05
C PHE A 145 24.49 25.61 -21.54
N ARG A 146 24.91 26.59 -22.34
CA ARG A 146 24.61 28.00 -22.14
C ARG A 146 23.18 28.20 -22.65
N PRO A 147 22.25 28.76 -21.86
CA PRO A 147 20.95 29.13 -22.39
C PRO A 147 21.18 30.13 -23.54
N GLU A 148 20.74 29.76 -24.76
CA GLU A 148 20.88 30.58 -25.96
C GLU A 148 20.23 31.94 -25.70
N THR A 149 20.96 33.01 -25.97
CA THR A 149 20.41 34.36 -25.85
C THR A 149 19.36 34.60 -26.93
N ARG A 150 18.41 35.51 -26.68
CA ARG A 150 17.37 35.87 -27.66
C ARG A 150 17.95 36.30 -29.02
N ALA A 151 19.15 36.89 -29.01
CA ALA A 151 19.92 37.26 -30.20
C ALA A 151 20.46 36.04 -30.97
N GLU A 152 20.96 35.01 -30.27
CA GLU A 152 21.43 33.77 -30.90
C GLU A 152 20.28 32.97 -31.52
N ILE A 153 19.12 32.93 -30.86
CA ILE A 153 17.91 32.29 -31.42
C ILE A 153 17.46 33.02 -32.69
N ALA A 154 17.44 34.35 -32.68
CA ALA A 154 17.09 35.16 -33.84
C ALA A 154 18.08 34.97 -35.00
N ALA A 155 19.39 34.93 -34.71
CA ALA A 155 20.43 34.69 -35.72
C ALA A 155 20.29 33.30 -36.36
N ARG A 156 19.97 32.27 -35.57
CA ARG A 156 19.76 30.91 -36.05
C ARG A 156 18.50 30.79 -36.91
N HIS A 157 17.41 31.46 -36.53
CA HIS A 157 16.20 31.54 -37.35
C HIS A 157 16.45 32.29 -38.66
N LYS A 158 17.20 33.40 -38.63
CA LYS A 158 17.58 34.16 -39.83
C LYS A 158 18.45 33.32 -40.78
N ALA A 159 19.49 32.66 -40.27
CA ALA A 159 20.34 31.77 -41.06
C ALA A 159 19.55 30.61 -41.68
N ARG A 160 18.55 30.08 -40.97
CA ARG A 160 17.66 29.04 -41.50
C ARG A 160 16.71 29.58 -42.58
N ALA A 161 16.24 30.81 -42.45
CA ALA A 161 15.42 31.46 -43.47
C ALA A 161 16.22 31.76 -44.74
N GLU A 162 17.47 32.21 -44.61
CA GLU A 162 18.40 32.41 -45.72
C GLU A 162 18.75 31.08 -46.42
N ALA A 163 19.02 30.01 -45.67
CA ALA A 163 19.29 28.69 -46.22
C ALA A 163 18.09 28.07 -46.97
N MET A 164 16.86 28.47 -46.65
CA MET A 164 15.66 28.03 -47.36
C MET A 164 15.24 29.00 -48.49
N GLY A 165 15.98 30.09 -48.71
CA GLY A 165 15.70 31.09 -49.75
C GLY A 165 14.49 31.98 -49.45
N TRP A 166 14.10 32.10 -48.17
CA TRP A 166 12.91 32.85 -47.74
C TRP A 166 13.24 34.28 -47.28
N ALA A 167 14.53 34.60 -47.15
CA ALA A 167 15.00 35.94 -46.84
C ALA A 167 15.52 36.62 -48.12
N GLY A 168 14.64 37.41 -48.74
CA GLY A 168 14.94 38.38 -49.80
C GLY A 168 14.43 39.75 -49.35
#